data_AF-A0A8H3G7D4-F1
#
_entry.id   AF-A0A8H3G7D4-F1
#
_cell.length_a   1.000
_cell.length_b   1.000
_cell.length_c   1.000
_cell.angle_alpha   90.00
_cell.angle_beta   90.00
_cell.angle_gamma   90.00
#
_symmetry.space_group_name_H-M   'P 1'
#
loop_
_entity.id
_entity.type
_entity.pdbx_description
1 polymer ?
#
loop_
_entity_poly.entity_id
_entity_poly.type
_entity_poly.pdbx_seq_one_letter_code
_entity_poly.pdbx_strand_id
1 'polypeptide(L)'
;MSIETMSFYVQLPLVWLAPASQNLRTLCLSADAPWGWYPKVDLRGIYFPFLKDLTLARFTFSHDWQLQWLSGHAGSLTHLVLTECAILDNATSAKQHFDGEGYPPGLEPDGNDTQVKGFHSHKTRWSDYFRTIEASLPEVRFFSLLSPDHAIKGTHLQAIINEEVAAIRNPYRYLEYFWNHYLPLFGRLDEVQNYLRFEARKSQQDEDEQALRELLASIQRRITART
;
A
#
# COMPACT_ATOMS: atom_id res chain seq x y z
N MET A 1 4.37 16.28 -12.07
CA MET A 1 4.12 15.01 -12.77
C MET A 1 3.54 15.33 -14.14
N SER A 2 4.03 14.71 -15.23
CA SER A 2 3.62 15.09 -16.59
C SER A 2 2.30 14.43 -17.01
N ILE A 3 1.65 14.96 -18.05
CA ILE A 3 0.43 14.38 -18.66
C ILE A 3 0.70 12.96 -19.17
N GLU A 4 1.87 12.74 -19.77
CA GLU A 4 2.30 11.42 -20.25
C GLU A 4 2.38 10.42 -19.10
N THR A 5 2.93 10.82 -17.96
CA THR A 5 2.94 9.98 -16.75
C THR A 5 1.52 9.61 -16.31
N MET A 6 0.58 10.56 -16.28
CA MET A 6 -0.83 10.26 -15.95
C MET A 6 -1.46 9.26 -16.93
N SER A 7 -1.20 9.43 -18.23
CA SER A 7 -1.73 8.53 -19.26
C SER A 7 -1.23 7.09 -19.11
N PHE A 8 0.04 6.92 -18.70
CA PHE A 8 0.62 5.61 -18.45
C PHE A 8 -0.14 4.86 -17.34
N TYR A 9 -0.41 5.51 -16.20
CA TYR A 9 -1.09 4.86 -15.07
C TYR A 9 -2.55 4.48 -15.38
N VAL A 10 -3.24 5.27 -16.21
CA VAL A 10 -4.58 4.93 -16.71
C VAL A 10 -4.53 3.71 -17.66
N GLN A 11 -3.48 3.62 -18.48
CA GLN A 11 -3.32 2.53 -19.45
C GLN A 11 -2.72 1.27 -18.84
N LEU A 12 -1.97 1.37 -17.74
CA LEU A 12 -1.23 0.28 -17.11
C LEU A 12 -2.09 -1.00 -16.93
N PRO A 13 -3.30 -0.95 -16.36
CA PRO A 13 -4.13 -2.13 -16.23
C PRO A 13 -4.49 -2.72 -17.60
N LEU A 14 -5.18 -1.96 -18.45
CA LEU A 14 -5.84 -2.52 -19.64
C LEU A 14 -4.89 -2.77 -20.81
N VAL A 15 -3.90 -1.91 -21.01
CA VAL A 15 -2.99 -1.99 -22.17
C VAL A 15 -1.79 -2.87 -21.87
N TRP A 16 -1.24 -2.81 -20.66
CA TRP A 16 0.02 -3.46 -20.33
C TRP A 16 -0.18 -4.76 -19.56
N LEU A 17 -1.09 -4.79 -18.58
CA LEU A 17 -1.26 -5.96 -17.72
C LEU A 17 -2.28 -6.98 -18.26
N ALA A 18 -3.42 -6.52 -18.78
CA ALA A 18 -4.49 -7.40 -19.26
C ALA A 18 -4.02 -8.43 -20.33
N PRO A 19 -3.18 -8.06 -21.32
CA PRO A 19 -2.71 -9.02 -22.33
C PRO A 19 -1.89 -10.19 -21.76
N ALA A 20 -1.20 -9.97 -20.63
CA ALA A 20 -0.38 -11.00 -19.98
C ALA A 20 -1.16 -11.80 -18.92
N SER A 21 -2.42 -11.42 -18.63
CA SER A 21 -3.16 -11.87 -17.45
C SER A 21 -3.23 -13.39 -17.29
N GLN A 22 -3.42 -14.12 -18.40
CA GLN A 22 -3.61 -15.57 -18.41
C GLN A 22 -2.35 -16.40 -18.18
N ASN A 23 -1.15 -15.80 -18.24
CA ASN A 23 0.11 -16.54 -18.12
C ASN A 23 1.07 -15.93 -17.10
N LEU A 24 0.76 -14.74 -16.57
CA LEU A 24 1.65 -14.04 -15.67
C LEU A 24 1.79 -14.80 -14.34
N ARG A 25 3.03 -15.15 -14.00
CA ARG A 25 3.38 -15.81 -12.74
C ARG A 25 4.11 -14.89 -11.77
N THR A 26 4.79 -13.87 -12.29
CA THR A 26 5.56 -12.92 -11.50
C THR A 26 5.20 -11.52 -11.97
N LEU A 27 4.78 -10.66 -11.05
CA LEU A 27 4.44 -9.27 -11.30
C LEU A 27 5.19 -8.38 -10.31
N CYS A 28 6.01 -7.46 -10.84
CA CYS A 28 6.65 -6.41 -10.07
C CYS A 28 6.17 -5.06 -10.61
N LEU A 29 5.52 -4.27 -9.77
CA LEU A 29 5.10 -2.90 -10.07
C LEU A 29 5.81 -1.95 -9.11
N SER A 30 6.65 -1.10 -9.66
CA SER A 30 7.44 -0.11 -8.94
C SER A 30 7.49 1.19 -9.74
N ALA A 31 7.49 2.32 -9.04
CA ALA A 31 7.61 3.65 -9.63
C ALA A 31 8.43 4.53 -8.68
N ASP A 32 9.12 5.57 -9.16
CA ASP A 32 9.99 6.44 -8.35
C ASP A 32 9.26 7.30 -7.29
N ALA A 33 7.94 7.41 -7.40
CA ALA A 33 7.08 8.15 -6.48
C ALA A 33 5.88 7.29 -6.06
N PRO A 34 5.18 7.66 -4.97
CA PRO A 34 3.93 7.01 -4.59
C PRO A 34 2.90 6.98 -5.74
N TRP A 35 2.16 5.89 -5.86
CA TRP A 35 1.16 5.68 -6.91
C TRP A 35 0.00 4.80 -6.40
N GLY A 36 -1.09 4.70 -7.16
CA GLY A 36 -2.29 3.92 -6.80
C GLY A 36 -3.47 4.81 -6.40
N TRP A 37 -3.27 5.69 -5.41
CA TRP A 37 -4.22 6.77 -5.10
C TRP A 37 -4.00 7.98 -6.01
N TYR A 38 -2.76 8.48 -6.09
CA TYR A 38 -2.36 9.45 -7.10
C TYR A 38 -0.94 9.20 -7.56
N PRO A 39 -0.69 8.97 -8.85
CA PRO A 39 -1.69 8.76 -9.91
C PRO A 39 -2.64 7.60 -9.61
N LYS A 40 -3.92 7.75 -10.00
CA LYS A 40 -4.93 6.68 -9.85
C LYS A 40 -4.51 5.48 -10.70
N VAL A 41 -4.44 4.31 -10.08
CA VAL A 41 -4.37 3.02 -10.78
C VAL A 41 -5.49 2.14 -10.26
N ASP A 42 -6.36 1.75 -11.18
CA ASP A 42 -7.48 0.86 -10.90
C ASP A 42 -7.19 -0.53 -11.46
N LEU A 43 -6.92 -1.48 -10.57
CA LEU A 43 -6.66 -2.88 -10.95
C LEU A 43 -7.93 -3.74 -10.96
N ARG A 44 -9.11 -3.14 -10.68
CA ARG A 44 -10.39 -3.87 -10.73
C ARG A 44 -10.63 -4.38 -12.16
N GLY A 45 -11.20 -5.58 -12.25
CA GLY A 45 -11.46 -6.23 -13.54
C GLY A 45 -10.25 -6.94 -14.17
N ILE A 46 -9.07 -6.90 -13.54
CA ILE A 46 -7.90 -7.66 -13.99
C ILE A 46 -7.50 -8.67 -12.92
N TYR A 47 -7.32 -9.91 -13.36
CA TYR A 47 -7.00 -11.03 -12.50
C TYR A 47 -5.90 -11.89 -13.12
N PHE A 48 -5.00 -12.40 -12.27
CA PHE A 48 -3.85 -13.20 -12.69
C PHE A 48 -3.95 -14.61 -12.09
N PRO A 49 -4.65 -15.56 -12.74
CA PRO A 49 -4.97 -16.87 -12.15
C PRO A 49 -3.75 -17.74 -11.79
N PHE A 50 -2.58 -17.44 -12.34
CA PHE A 50 -1.34 -18.19 -12.08
C PHE A 50 -0.27 -17.35 -11.37
N LEU A 51 -0.63 -16.19 -10.82
CA LEU A 51 0.32 -15.30 -10.16
C LEU A 51 0.86 -15.95 -8.89
N LYS A 52 2.15 -16.21 -8.87
CA LYS A 52 2.91 -16.79 -7.77
C LYS A 52 3.66 -15.75 -6.97
N ASP A 53 4.19 -14.73 -7.63
CA ASP A 53 5.05 -13.71 -7.03
C ASP A 53 4.50 -12.32 -7.35
N LEU A 54 4.20 -11.54 -6.31
CA LEU A 54 3.74 -10.17 -6.43
C LEU A 54 4.65 -9.25 -5.63
N THR A 55 5.19 -8.24 -6.29
CA THR A 55 5.90 -7.13 -5.67
C THR A 55 5.20 -5.83 -6.03
N LEU A 56 4.76 -5.10 -5.01
CA LEU A 56 4.32 -3.71 -5.12
C LEU A 56 5.31 -2.84 -4.37
N ALA A 57 5.86 -1.83 -5.03
CA ALA A 57 6.74 -0.86 -4.42
C ALA A 57 6.13 0.55 -4.47
N ARG A 58 6.12 1.25 -3.33
CA ARG A 58 5.55 2.61 -3.17
C ARG A 58 4.08 2.72 -3.59
N PHE A 59 3.33 1.62 -3.49
CA PHE A 59 1.89 1.63 -3.76
C PHE A 59 1.12 2.19 -2.55
N THR A 60 0.16 3.07 -2.81
CA THR A 60 -0.71 3.69 -1.82
C THR A 60 -2.06 2.99 -1.77
N PHE A 61 -2.27 2.24 -0.69
CA PHE A 61 -3.54 1.64 -0.32
C PHE A 61 -4.49 2.71 0.21
N SER A 62 -5.61 2.95 -0.46
CA SER A 62 -6.59 4.00 -0.17
C SER A 62 -8.03 3.49 -0.16
N HIS A 63 -8.25 2.23 -0.54
CA HIS A 63 -9.58 1.63 -0.69
C HIS A 63 -9.54 0.13 -0.40
N ASP A 64 -10.63 -0.40 0.17
CA ASP A 64 -10.73 -1.84 0.50
C ASP A 64 -10.65 -2.75 -0.72
N TRP A 65 -11.04 -2.24 -1.90
CA TRP A 65 -10.95 -3.02 -3.14
C TRP A 65 -9.52 -3.45 -3.45
N GLN A 66 -8.49 -2.70 -3.03
CA GLN A 66 -7.09 -3.05 -3.26
C GLN A 66 -6.69 -4.29 -2.46
N LEU A 67 -7.19 -4.41 -1.23
CA LEU A 67 -7.02 -5.60 -0.40
C LEU A 67 -7.85 -6.79 -0.92
N GLN A 68 -9.05 -6.52 -1.42
CA GLN A 68 -9.87 -7.54 -2.10
C GLN A 68 -9.18 -8.05 -3.37
N TRP A 69 -8.54 -7.17 -4.13
CA TRP A 69 -7.77 -7.53 -5.32
C TRP A 69 -6.58 -8.42 -4.97
N LEU A 70 -5.83 -8.11 -3.90
CA LEU A 70 -4.79 -9.02 -3.39
C LEU A 70 -5.39 -10.39 -3.05
N SER A 71 -6.47 -10.40 -2.28
CA SER A 71 -7.17 -11.61 -1.82
C SER A 71 -7.73 -12.45 -2.97
N GLY A 72 -8.04 -11.85 -4.12
CA GLY A 72 -8.45 -12.57 -5.31
C GLY A 72 -7.43 -13.65 -5.72
N HIS A 73 -6.14 -13.48 -5.41
CA HIS A 73 -5.06 -14.38 -5.81
C HIS A 73 -4.78 -15.50 -4.79
N ALA A 74 -5.73 -15.76 -3.88
CA ALA A 74 -5.61 -16.74 -2.80
C ALA A 74 -5.13 -18.14 -3.24
N GLY A 75 -5.57 -18.58 -4.42
CA GLY A 75 -5.27 -19.93 -4.94
C GLY A 75 -3.88 -20.08 -5.58
N SER A 76 -3.17 -18.99 -5.88
CA SER A 76 -1.92 -19.04 -6.65
C SER A 76 -0.76 -18.31 -5.98
N LEU A 77 -1.03 -17.27 -5.19
CA LEU A 77 -0.01 -16.37 -4.68
C LEU A 77 0.81 -17.02 -3.57
N THR A 78 2.14 -17.06 -3.78
CA THR A 78 3.11 -17.71 -2.88
C THR A 78 4.13 -16.73 -2.28
N HIS A 79 4.51 -15.68 -3.02
CA HIS A 79 5.43 -14.64 -2.56
C HIS A 79 4.74 -13.27 -2.70
N LEU A 80 4.68 -12.52 -1.60
CA LEU A 80 4.11 -11.18 -1.56
C LEU A 80 5.11 -10.20 -0.95
N VAL A 81 5.44 -9.14 -1.69
CA VAL A 81 6.36 -8.10 -1.25
C VAL A 81 5.70 -6.73 -1.40
N LEU A 82 5.64 -5.97 -0.30
CA LEU A 82 5.00 -4.66 -0.20
C LEU A 82 6.03 -3.59 0.25
N THR A 83 7.00 -3.32 -0.62
CA THR A 83 8.15 -2.44 -0.34
C THR A 83 7.72 -0.97 -0.33
N GLU A 84 8.01 -0.24 0.75
CA GLU A 84 7.68 1.21 0.84
C GLU A 84 6.21 1.56 0.53
N CYS A 85 5.30 0.58 0.58
CA CYS A 85 3.87 0.82 0.45
C CYS A 85 3.34 1.57 1.67
N ALA A 86 2.26 2.32 1.47
CA ALA A 86 1.62 3.08 2.54
C ALA A 86 0.10 2.97 2.43
N ILE A 87 -0.58 3.21 3.54
CA ILE A 87 -2.03 3.35 3.63
C ILE A 87 -2.34 4.84 3.68
N LEU A 88 -3.26 5.31 2.85
CA LEU A 88 -3.81 6.65 2.94
C LEU A 88 -4.74 6.71 4.14
N ASP A 89 -4.41 7.51 5.16
CA ASP A 89 -5.28 7.71 6.32
C ASP A 89 -6.34 8.75 5.97
N ASN A 90 -5.89 9.94 5.56
CA ASN A 90 -6.77 11.05 5.20
C ASN A 90 -6.21 11.84 4.00
N ALA A 91 -7.11 12.29 3.13
CA ALA A 91 -6.82 13.25 2.09
C ALA A 91 -7.80 14.43 2.19
N THR A 92 -7.27 15.64 2.05
CA THR A 92 -8.06 16.88 1.99
C THR A 92 -7.65 17.69 0.76
N SER A 93 -8.59 18.44 0.21
CA SER A 93 -8.36 19.37 -0.90
C SER A 93 -9.16 20.63 -0.65
N ALA A 94 -8.56 21.80 -0.86
CA ALA A 94 -9.23 23.11 -0.79
C ALA A 94 -9.58 23.64 -2.18
N LYS A 95 -8.92 23.13 -3.21
CA LYS A 95 -9.13 23.57 -4.59
C LYS A 95 -10.24 22.78 -5.30
N GLN A 96 -10.44 21.50 -4.96
CA GLN A 96 -11.32 20.61 -5.73
C GLN A 96 -12.03 19.55 -4.86
N HIS A 97 -13.18 19.09 -5.35
CA HIS A 97 -13.78 17.84 -4.88
C HIS A 97 -12.99 16.64 -5.43
N PHE A 98 -12.89 15.59 -4.64
CA PHE A 98 -12.52 14.28 -5.16
C PHE A 98 -13.63 13.72 -6.06
N ASP A 99 -13.31 12.73 -6.90
CA ASP A 99 -14.32 12.01 -7.66
C ASP A 99 -15.26 11.22 -6.73
N GLY A 100 -16.28 10.57 -7.30
CA GLY A 100 -17.26 9.81 -6.51
C GLY A 100 -16.69 8.64 -5.72
N GLU A 101 -15.43 8.28 -5.94
CA GLU A 101 -14.72 7.23 -5.22
C GLU A 101 -13.68 7.78 -4.24
N GLY A 102 -13.36 9.08 -4.26
CA GLY A 102 -12.35 9.67 -3.37
C GLY A 102 -10.97 9.85 -4.00
N TYR A 103 -10.85 9.78 -5.34
CA TYR A 103 -9.62 10.08 -6.07
C TYR A 103 -9.53 11.56 -6.46
N PRO A 104 -8.32 12.12 -6.57
CA PRO A 104 -8.14 13.47 -7.09
C PRO A 104 -8.50 13.55 -8.59
N PRO A 105 -9.14 14.64 -9.05
CA PRO A 105 -9.64 14.78 -10.42
C PRO A 105 -8.54 15.09 -11.47
N GLY A 106 -7.31 14.59 -11.29
CA GLY A 106 -6.19 14.81 -12.22
C GLY A 106 -5.33 16.02 -11.86
N LEU A 107 -4.89 16.79 -12.87
CA LEU A 107 -3.99 17.93 -12.67
C LEU A 107 -4.63 19.02 -11.78
N GLU A 108 -3.83 19.58 -10.87
CA GLU A 108 -4.26 20.69 -10.01
C GLU A 108 -4.72 21.89 -10.84
N PRO A 109 -5.83 22.55 -10.48
CA PRO A 109 -6.25 23.79 -11.08
C PRO A 109 -5.51 24.96 -10.42
N ASP A 110 -5.27 26.01 -11.20
CA ASP A 110 -4.76 27.28 -10.69
C ASP A 110 -5.83 27.97 -9.84
N GLY A 111 -5.52 28.25 -8.57
CA GLY A 111 -6.44 28.96 -7.67
C GLY A 111 -5.97 29.03 -6.21
N ASN A 112 -6.29 30.14 -5.55
CA ASN A 112 -5.90 30.46 -4.16
C ASN A 112 -7.03 30.21 -3.13
N ASP A 113 -7.94 29.28 -3.39
CA ASP A 113 -9.03 29.00 -2.44
C ASP A 113 -8.50 28.24 -1.21
N THR A 114 -8.96 28.64 -0.03
CA THR A 114 -8.53 28.14 1.27
C THR A 114 -9.59 27.29 1.97
N GLN A 115 -10.82 27.21 1.46
CA GLN A 115 -11.85 26.33 2.03
C GLN A 115 -11.68 24.88 1.60
N VAL A 116 -11.73 23.91 2.53
CA VAL A 116 -11.73 22.47 2.20
C VAL A 116 -12.97 22.13 1.37
N LYS A 117 -12.75 21.67 0.14
CA LYS A 117 -13.78 21.22 -0.82
C LYS A 117 -13.82 19.70 -0.93
N GLY A 118 -12.70 19.01 -0.76
CA GLY A 118 -12.60 17.55 -0.84
C GLY A 118 -12.10 16.95 0.48
N PHE A 119 -12.73 15.85 0.90
CA PHE A 119 -12.27 15.02 2.01
C PHE A 119 -12.45 13.55 1.65
N HIS A 120 -11.42 12.74 1.88
CA HIS A 120 -11.44 11.29 1.73
C HIS A 120 -10.67 10.69 2.90
N SER A 121 -11.19 9.63 3.50
CA SER A 121 -10.53 8.93 4.60
C SER A 121 -10.64 7.44 4.39
N HIS A 122 -9.55 6.71 4.62
CA HIS A 122 -9.55 5.26 4.56
C HIS A 122 -9.09 4.71 5.90
N LYS A 123 -10.01 4.01 6.57
CA LYS A 123 -9.87 3.64 7.99
C LYS A 123 -9.06 2.37 8.21
N THR A 124 -8.88 1.57 7.17
CA THR A 124 -8.24 0.26 7.22
C THR A 124 -6.76 0.43 7.55
N ARG A 125 -6.23 -0.45 8.40
CA ARG A 125 -4.87 -0.36 8.94
C ARG A 125 -3.98 -1.49 8.48
N TRP A 126 -2.68 -1.37 8.70
CA TRP A 126 -1.74 -2.44 8.38
C TRP A 126 -2.07 -3.73 9.14
N SER A 127 -2.52 -3.64 10.39
CA SER A 127 -3.03 -4.79 11.14
C SER A 127 -4.17 -5.52 10.43
N ASP A 128 -5.11 -4.79 9.83
CA ASP A 128 -6.20 -5.37 9.03
C ASP A 128 -5.68 -6.03 7.76
N TYR A 129 -4.71 -5.41 7.09
CA TYR A 129 -4.03 -6.00 5.92
C TYR A 129 -3.32 -7.30 6.30
N PHE A 130 -2.55 -7.33 7.39
CA PHE A 130 -1.83 -8.52 7.83
C PHE A 130 -2.77 -9.66 8.22
N ARG A 131 -3.84 -9.37 8.96
CA ARG A 131 -4.89 -10.35 9.31
C ARG A 131 -5.58 -10.88 8.06
N THR A 132 -5.88 -10.01 7.10
CA THR A 132 -6.54 -10.41 5.85
C THR A 132 -5.61 -11.25 4.98
N ILE A 133 -4.32 -10.91 4.88
CA ILE A 133 -3.30 -11.71 4.20
C ILE A 133 -3.20 -13.09 4.88
N GLU A 134 -3.15 -13.13 6.21
CA GLU A 134 -3.09 -14.39 6.95
C GLU A 134 -4.31 -15.28 6.64
N ALA A 135 -5.52 -14.72 6.74
CA ALA A 135 -6.76 -15.47 6.59
C ALA A 135 -7.08 -15.83 5.13
N SER A 136 -6.81 -14.94 4.19
CA SER A 136 -7.32 -15.02 2.81
C SER A 136 -6.28 -15.49 1.81
N LEU A 137 -4.98 -15.49 2.16
CA LEU A 137 -3.90 -15.95 1.28
C LEU A 137 -3.20 -17.18 1.88
N PRO A 138 -3.87 -18.35 1.88
CA PRO A 138 -3.36 -19.54 2.53
C PRO A 138 -2.16 -20.16 1.81
N GLU A 139 -1.89 -19.78 0.55
CA GLU A 139 -0.72 -20.25 -0.22
C GLU A 139 0.53 -19.38 -0.08
N VAL A 140 0.45 -18.22 0.57
CA VAL A 140 1.64 -17.37 0.81
C VAL A 140 2.63 -18.06 1.73
N ARG A 141 3.87 -18.19 1.26
CA ARG A 141 5.04 -18.77 1.93
C ARG A 141 6.15 -17.76 2.16
N PHE A 142 6.08 -16.61 1.50
CA PHE A 142 7.03 -15.54 1.69
C PHE A 142 6.30 -14.20 1.74
N PHE A 143 6.61 -13.41 2.75
CA PHE A 143 6.09 -12.06 2.92
C PHE A 143 7.21 -11.12 3.34
N SER A 144 7.24 -9.92 2.76
CA SER A 144 8.17 -8.87 3.14
C SER A 144 7.59 -7.46 2.92
N LEU A 145 7.86 -6.55 3.84
CA LEU A 145 7.62 -5.10 3.72
C LEU A 145 8.89 -4.34 3.29
N LEU A 146 10.01 -5.05 3.17
CA LEU A 146 11.31 -4.56 2.73
C LEU A 146 11.48 -4.76 1.22
N SER A 147 12.53 -4.19 0.63
CA SER A 147 12.89 -4.46 -0.76
C SER A 147 13.29 -5.93 -0.94
N PRO A 148 12.96 -6.58 -2.07
CA PRO A 148 13.38 -7.96 -2.34
C PRO A 148 14.90 -8.18 -2.21
N ASP A 149 15.72 -7.13 -2.40
CA ASP A 149 17.18 -7.19 -2.23
C ASP A 149 17.62 -7.37 -0.76
N HIS A 150 16.79 -7.01 0.22
CA HIS A 150 17.11 -7.14 1.65
C HIS A 150 16.91 -8.57 2.18
N ALA A 151 15.97 -9.31 1.60
CA ALA A 151 15.72 -10.71 1.94
C ALA A 151 16.87 -11.66 1.57
N ILE A 152 17.83 -11.21 0.75
CA ILE A 152 18.91 -12.03 0.19
C ILE A 152 20.19 -11.99 1.06
N LYS A 153 20.30 -11.05 2.02
CA LYS A 153 21.44 -11.02 2.94
C LYS A 153 21.17 -11.95 4.12
N GLY A 154 21.58 -13.21 3.96
CA GLY A 154 21.40 -14.32 4.90
C GLY A 154 21.69 -13.98 6.37
N THR A 155 20.67 -13.48 7.06
CA THR A 155 20.67 -13.25 8.49
C THR A 155 19.64 -14.16 9.15
N HIS A 156 19.92 -14.50 10.40
CA HIS A 156 19.06 -15.28 11.29
C HIS A 156 17.59 -14.82 11.18
N LEU A 157 16.60 -15.73 11.09
CA LEU A 157 15.16 -15.38 10.93
C LEU A 157 14.69 -14.26 11.87
N GLN A 158 15.21 -14.22 13.09
CA GLN A 158 14.91 -13.17 14.05
C GLN A 158 15.38 -11.77 13.61
N ALA A 159 16.49 -11.66 12.91
CA ALA A 159 17.00 -10.40 12.35
C ALA A 159 16.07 -9.90 11.24
N ILE A 160 15.65 -10.78 10.33
CA ILE A 160 14.66 -10.46 9.28
C ILE A 160 13.37 -9.96 9.93
N ILE A 161 12.82 -10.69 10.91
CA ILE A 161 11.61 -10.26 11.64
C ILE A 161 11.82 -8.88 12.27
N ASN A 162 12.97 -8.61 12.87
CA ASN A 162 13.24 -7.32 13.50
C ASN A 162 13.34 -6.18 12.47
N GLU A 163 13.90 -6.43 11.29
CA GLU A 163 13.95 -5.44 10.20
C GLU A 163 12.56 -5.18 9.62
N GLU A 164 11.75 -6.22 9.43
CA GLU A 164 10.35 -6.10 9.00
C GLU A 164 9.52 -5.28 10.01
N VAL A 165 9.72 -5.56 11.30
CA VAL A 165 9.12 -4.78 12.38
C VAL A 165 9.62 -3.34 12.37
N ALA A 166 10.92 -3.10 12.16
CA ALA A 166 11.42 -1.73 12.02
C ALA A 166 10.78 -1.00 10.82
N ALA A 167 10.50 -1.73 9.74
CA ALA A 167 9.86 -1.18 8.56
C ALA A 167 8.38 -0.79 8.78
N ILE A 168 7.64 -1.49 9.65
CA ILE A 168 6.26 -1.10 9.99
C ILE A 168 6.19 0.12 10.90
N ARG A 169 7.23 0.34 11.73
CA ARG A 169 7.36 1.52 12.59
C ARG A 169 7.70 2.81 11.84
N ASN A 170 7.89 2.74 10.52
CA ASN A 170 8.19 3.90 9.70
C ASN A 170 6.97 4.86 9.68
N PRO A 171 7.13 6.13 10.08
CA PRO A 171 6.02 7.09 10.14
C PRO A 171 5.38 7.41 8.79
N TYR A 172 6.04 7.08 7.68
CA TYR A 172 5.53 7.26 6.32
C TYR A 172 4.59 6.15 5.85
N ARG A 173 4.26 5.17 6.72
CA ARG A 173 3.33 4.06 6.41
C ARG A 173 1.87 4.46 6.38
N TYR A 174 1.52 5.57 7.01
CA TYR A 174 0.22 6.22 6.90
C TYR A 174 0.42 7.61 6.27
N LEU A 175 -0.22 7.84 5.12
CA LEU A 175 -0.11 9.10 4.40
C LEU A 175 -1.31 9.99 4.70
N GLU A 176 -1.01 11.26 5.01
CA GLU A 176 -1.98 12.33 5.00
C GLU A 176 -1.67 13.25 3.81
N TYR A 177 -2.63 13.39 2.89
CA TYR A 177 -2.48 14.27 1.73
C TYR A 177 -3.26 15.56 1.92
N PHE A 178 -2.58 16.67 1.69
CA PHE A 178 -3.20 17.96 1.47
C PHE A 178 -2.93 18.34 0.02
N TRP A 179 -3.95 18.14 -0.80
CA TRP A 179 -3.88 18.22 -2.25
C TRP A 179 -3.48 19.61 -2.80
N ASN A 180 -3.41 20.64 -1.95
CA ASN A 180 -3.15 22.02 -2.39
C ASN A 180 -1.67 22.44 -2.29
N HIS A 181 -0.79 21.58 -1.80
CA HIS A 181 0.64 21.87 -1.66
C HIS A 181 1.47 20.87 -2.45
N TYR A 182 2.43 21.40 -3.22
CA TYR A 182 3.48 20.68 -3.97
C TYR A 182 4.34 19.71 -3.12
N LEU A 183 4.06 19.60 -1.82
CA LEU A 183 4.70 18.71 -0.88
C LEU A 183 3.62 18.14 0.04
N PRO A 184 3.67 16.84 0.41
CA PRO A 184 2.91 16.34 1.54
C PRO A 184 3.10 17.30 2.72
N LEU A 185 2.04 17.66 3.44
CA LEU A 185 2.18 18.53 4.61
C LEU A 185 2.86 17.76 5.75
N PHE A 186 4.16 17.53 5.61
CA PHE A 186 5.02 17.33 6.76
C PHE A 186 5.18 18.70 7.42
N GLY A 187 4.33 18.99 8.42
CA GLY A 187 4.58 20.08 9.38
C GLY A 187 3.69 21.32 9.31
N ARG A 188 2.45 21.24 8.84
CA ARG A 188 1.49 22.39 8.89
C ARG A 188 0.25 22.18 9.75
N LEU A 189 0.21 21.12 10.53
CA LEU A 189 -0.73 20.97 11.64
C LEU A 189 -0.05 21.45 12.93
N ASP A 190 -0.82 22.12 13.76
CA ASP A 190 -0.53 22.57 15.11
C ASP A 190 0.17 21.49 15.95
N GLU A 191 1.24 21.86 16.68
CA GLU A 191 2.12 20.94 17.43
C GLU A 191 1.36 20.01 18.39
N VAL A 192 0.24 20.48 18.94
CA VAL A 192 -0.65 19.71 19.83
C VAL A 192 -1.43 18.63 19.07
N GLN A 193 -1.92 18.92 17.85
CA GLN A 193 -2.55 17.90 17.01
C GLN A 193 -1.54 16.88 16.52
N ASN A 194 -0.32 17.31 16.17
CA ASN A 194 0.76 16.39 15.83
C ASN A 194 1.12 15.48 17.00
N TYR A 195 1.18 15.99 18.23
CA TYR A 195 1.48 15.20 19.43
C TYR A 195 0.37 14.18 19.77
N LEU A 196 -0.89 14.61 19.78
CA LEU A 196 -2.03 13.70 20.04
C LEU A 196 -2.19 12.65 18.93
N ARG A 197 -1.97 13.02 17.66
CA ARG A 197 -1.94 12.05 16.55
C ARG A 197 -0.74 11.13 16.64
N PHE A 198 0.41 11.61 17.09
CA PHE A 198 1.60 10.79 17.32
C PHE A 198 1.37 9.75 18.44
N GLU A 199 0.76 10.14 19.56
CA GLU A 199 0.38 9.18 20.63
C GLU A 199 -0.71 8.20 20.18
N ALA A 200 -1.73 8.65 19.45
CA ALA A 200 -2.73 7.77 18.85
C ALA A 200 -2.09 6.78 17.85
N ARG A 201 -1.12 7.23 17.04
CA ARG A 201 -0.34 6.39 16.12
C ARG A 201 0.52 5.37 16.86
N LYS A 202 0.99 5.66 18.08
CA LYS A 202 1.80 4.72 18.88
C LYS A 202 1.02 3.46 19.26
N SER A 203 -0.21 3.60 19.74
CA SER A 203 -1.08 2.42 20.04
C SER A 203 -1.45 1.64 18.79
N GLN A 204 -1.54 2.31 17.64
CA GLN A 204 -1.81 1.67 16.34
C GLN A 204 -0.60 0.88 15.85
N GLN A 205 0.60 1.43 16.07
CA GLN A 205 1.86 0.83 15.71
C GLN A 205 2.13 -0.47 16.48
N ASP A 206 1.74 -0.55 17.76
CA ASP A 206 1.85 -1.77 18.56
C ASP A 206 0.92 -2.88 18.01
N GLU A 207 -0.29 -2.52 17.59
CA GLU A 207 -1.24 -3.45 16.96
C GLU A 207 -0.76 -3.93 15.59
N ASP A 208 -0.25 -3.02 14.75
CA ASP A 208 0.31 -3.32 13.44
C ASP A 208 1.54 -4.25 13.57
N GLU A 209 2.41 -3.99 14.55
CA GLU A 209 3.56 -4.85 14.84
C GLU A 209 3.13 -6.24 15.30
N GLN A 210 2.17 -6.33 16.22
CA GLN A 210 1.68 -7.61 16.71
C GLN A 210 1.06 -8.45 15.57
N ALA A 211 0.22 -7.83 14.74
CA ALA A 211 -0.38 -8.49 13.58
C ALA A 211 0.66 -8.94 12.54
N LEU A 212 1.73 -8.16 12.32
CA LEU A 212 2.84 -8.56 11.45
C LEU A 212 3.57 -9.79 12.01
N ARG A 213 3.86 -9.81 13.32
CA ARG A 213 4.51 -10.95 13.98
C ARG A 213 3.66 -12.22 13.86
N GLU A 214 2.35 -12.10 14.05
CA GLU A 214 1.40 -13.20 13.89
C GLU A 214 1.40 -13.75 12.46
N LEU A 215 1.35 -12.87 11.46
CA LEU A 215 1.46 -13.24 10.05
C LEU A 215 2.76 -13.99 9.74
N LEU A 216 3.91 -13.45 10.15
CA LEU A 216 5.21 -14.07 9.91
C LEU A 216 5.33 -15.45 10.59
N ALA A 217 4.83 -15.58 11.83
CA ALA A 217 4.77 -16.86 12.53
C ALA A 217 3.82 -17.86 11.85
N SER A 218 2.69 -17.39 11.31
CA SER A 218 1.76 -18.19 10.52
C SER A 218 2.42 -18.73 9.25
N ILE A 219 3.12 -17.87 8.51
CA ILE A 219 3.88 -18.26 7.31
C ILE A 219 4.95 -19.29 7.64
N GLN A 220 5.73 -19.08 8.71
CA GLN A 220 6.76 -20.04 9.13
C GLN A 220 6.18 -21.42 9.43
N ARG A 221 5.02 -21.49 10.12
CA ARG A 221 4.33 -22.76 10.38
C ARG A 221 3.92 -23.47 9.09
N ARG A 222 3.44 -22.73 8.07
CA ARG A 222 3.04 -23.28 6.77
C ARG A 222 4.22 -23.89 6.01
N ILE A 223 5.40 -23.28 6.11
CA ILE A 223 6.64 -23.80 5.52
C ILE A 223 7.02 -25.12 6.19
N THR A 224 7.10 -25.14 7.52
CA THR A 224 7.55 -26.32 8.28
C THR A 224 6.58 -27.52 8.13
N ALA A 225 5.28 -27.29 8.02
CA ALA A 225 4.27 -28.37 7.93
C ALA A 225 4.25 -29.12 6.59
N ARG A 226 4.93 -28.62 5.55
CA ARG A 226 5.02 -29.28 4.22
C ARG A 226 6.36 -30.02 3.99
N THR A 227 7.30 -29.94 4.93
CA THR A 227 8.57 -30.70 4.97
C THR A 227 8.43 -31.96 5.81
#